data_AF-A0A3D4PB31-F1
#
_entry.id   AF-A0A3D4PB31-F1
#
_cell.length_a   1.000
_cell.length_b   1.000
_cell.length_c   1.000
_cell.angle_alpha   90.00
_cell.angle_beta   90.00
_cell.angle_gamma   90.00
#
_symmetry.space_group_name_H-M   'P 1'
#
loop_
_entity.id
_entity.type
_entity.pdbx_description
1 polymer ?
#
loop_
_entity_poly.entity_id
_entity_poly.type
_entity_poly.pdbx_seq_one_letter_code
_entity_poly.pdbx_strand_id
1 'polypeptide(L)'
;MNFVVQTIITSLLIGAFAVSGVMAAQPNIVFIFSDDHAEHAISAYGSKVNQTPHLDRLAKEGTRFTNSFVTNSICTPSRATLLTGQYSHLNGVPVFNRFDSSRDTVAKHLQAGGYHTGIIGKWHLGSDPVGFDRWCVLPGQGSYWNPTFLVPDGKFTIEGHCTDVTTDLGIEFLKTRPHDKPFFLMLHQKAPHRNWDPDERNKALFKDQVIPEPETLWDDYKTRPAALPENEQTVARDLTRS
;
A
#
# COMPACT_ATOMS: atom_id res chain seq x y z
N MET A 1 -72.54 -55.19 6.51
CA MET A 1 -71.13 -55.53 6.82
C MET A 1 -70.31 -54.29 6.49
N ASN A 2 -69.87 -53.59 7.54
CA ASN A 2 -69.31 -52.24 7.47
C ASN A 2 -67.90 -52.26 6.88
N PHE A 3 -67.62 -51.41 5.89
CA PHE A 3 -66.24 -51.07 5.53
C PHE A 3 -66.06 -49.55 5.63
N VAL A 4 -65.27 -49.18 6.64
CA VAL A 4 -64.82 -47.83 6.94
C VAL A 4 -63.73 -47.45 5.95
N VAL A 5 -63.90 -46.36 5.22
CA VAL A 5 -62.86 -45.76 4.37
C VAL A 5 -61.98 -44.91 5.28
N GLN A 6 -60.74 -45.33 5.50
CA GLN A 6 -59.77 -44.61 6.31
C GLN A 6 -58.81 -43.85 5.38
N THR A 7 -59.04 -42.55 5.25
CA THR A 7 -58.20 -41.63 4.48
C THR A 7 -56.87 -41.45 5.20
N ILE A 8 -55.78 -41.97 4.64
CA ILE A 8 -54.42 -41.72 5.12
C ILE A 8 -53.96 -40.39 4.50
N ILE A 9 -53.91 -39.33 5.32
CA ILE A 9 -53.23 -38.08 4.98
C ILE A 9 -51.75 -38.26 5.36
N THR A 10 -50.91 -38.53 4.38
CA THR A 10 -49.46 -38.56 4.55
C THR A 10 -48.94 -37.11 4.53
N SER A 11 -48.81 -36.49 5.70
CA SER A 11 -48.16 -35.18 5.84
C SER A 11 -46.67 -35.31 5.53
N LEU A 12 -46.26 -34.91 4.34
CA LEU A 12 -44.85 -34.81 3.94
C LEU A 12 -44.23 -33.59 4.63
N LEU A 13 -43.66 -33.78 5.82
CA LEU A 13 -42.80 -32.79 6.47
C LEU A 13 -41.51 -32.66 5.65
N ILE A 14 -41.51 -31.71 4.71
CA ILE A 14 -40.28 -31.21 4.09
C ILE A 14 -39.56 -30.43 5.20
N GLY A 15 -38.69 -31.13 5.92
CA GLY A 15 -37.73 -30.49 6.82
C GLY A 15 -36.85 -29.58 5.97
N ALA A 16 -37.11 -28.28 6.05
CA ALA A 16 -36.22 -27.27 5.51
C ALA A 16 -34.90 -27.36 6.30
N PHE A 17 -33.94 -28.13 5.77
CA PHE A 17 -32.55 -28.01 6.17
C PHE A 17 -32.10 -26.61 5.74
N ALA A 18 -32.25 -25.65 6.65
CA ALA A 18 -31.54 -24.39 6.57
C ALA A 18 -30.06 -24.75 6.65
N VAL A 19 -29.42 -24.85 5.48
CA VAL A 19 -27.96 -24.81 5.40
C VAL A 19 -27.59 -23.41 5.87
N SER A 20 -27.32 -23.27 7.17
CA SER A 20 -26.61 -22.12 7.71
C SER A 20 -25.21 -22.18 7.13
N GLY A 21 -25.06 -21.72 5.89
CA GLY A 21 -23.76 -21.37 5.35
C GLY A 21 -23.22 -20.32 6.28
N VAL A 22 -22.20 -20.67 7.06
CA VAL A 22 -21.38 -19.68 7.75
C VAL A 22 -20.84 -18.81 6.63
N MET A 23 -21.43 -17.61 6.44
CA MET A 23 -20.83 -16.61 5.59
C MET A 23 -19.42 -16.44 6.12
N ALA A 24 -18.42 -16.82 5.30
CA ALA A 24 -17.03 -16.64 5.67
C ALA A 24 -16.86 -15.18 6.09
N ALA A 25 -16.38 -14.97 7.32
CA ALA A 25 -16.21 -13.63 7.85
C ALA A 25 -15.35 -12.82 6.88
N GLN A 26 -15.80 -11.61 6.54
CA GLN A 26 -15.04 -10.71 5.68
C GLN A 26 -13.63 -10.50 6.29
N PRO A 27 -12.56 -10.67 5.49
CA PRO A 27 -11.20 -10.55 6.02
C PRO A 27 -10.88 -9.10 6.35
N ASN A 28 -9.95 -8.91 7.28
CA ASN A 28 -9.31 -7.62 7.46
C ASN A 28 -8.19 -7.43 6.44
N ILE A 29 -7.98 -6.20 5.98
CA ILE A 29 -6.99 -5.88 4.94
C ILE A 29 -6.06 -4.78 5.47
N VAL A 30 -4.77 -5.08 5.53
CA VAL A 30 -3.70 -4.06 5.68
C VAL A 30 -2.94 -3.99 4.36
N PHE A 31 -2.94 -2.83 3.72
CA PHE A 31 -2.19 -2.56 2.51
C PHE A 31 -0.96 -1.71 2.86
N ILE A 32 0.22 -2.34 2.92
CA ILE A 32 1.49 -1.67 3.24
C ILE A 32 2.15 -1.24 1.94
N PHE A 33 2.48 0.06 1.84
CA PHE A 33 3.10 0.61 0.63
C PHE A 33 4.26 1.55 0.96
N SER A 34 5.47 1.19 0.53
CA SER A 34 6.66 2.04 0.62
C SER A 34 6.85 2.88 -0.63
N ASP A 35 7.64 3.96 -0.54
CA ASP A 35 7.86 4.90 -1.63
C ASP A 35 9.32 4.84 -2.10
N ASP A 36 9.55 4.55 -3.38
CA ASP A 36 10.86 4.29 -4.01
C ASP A 36 11.61 3.04 -3.52
N HIS A 37 10.93 2.08 -2.88
CA HIS A 37 11.57 0.83 -2.46
C HIS A 37 11.77 -0.12 -3.64
N ALA A 38 13.01 -0.23 -4.11
CA ALA A 38 13.34 -1.07 -5.24
C ALA A 38 13.41 -2.57 -4.87
N GLU A 39 13.00 -3.42 -5.80
CA GLU A 39 13.02 -4.89 -5.66
C GLU A 39 14.40 -5.42 -5.22
N HIS A 40 15.49 -4.86 -5.76
CA HIS A 40 16.87 -5.28 -5.46
C HIS A 40 17.34 -5.00 -4.03
N ALA A 41 16.51 -4.34 -3.21
CA ALA A 41 16.76 -4.04 -1.80
C ALA A 41 15.95 -4.94 -0.86
N ILE A 42 15.21 -5.91 -1.39
CA ILE A 42 14.39 -6.87 -0.63
C ILE A 42 14.99 -8.27 -0.79
N SER A 43 15.42 -8.91 0.30
CA SER A 43 16.11 -10.22 0.24
C SER A 43 15.22 -11.34 -0.29
N ALA A 44 13.91 -11.26 -0.09
CA ALA A 44 12.94 -12.13 -0.76
C ALA A 44 13.03 -12.09 -2.30
N TYR A 45 13.61 -11.06 -2.92
CA TYR A 45 13.80 -10.96 -4.37
C TYR A 45 15.27 -11.13 -4.80
N GLY A 46 16.13 -11.63 -3.92
CA GLY A 46 17.55 -11.82 -4.22
C GLY A 46 18.38 -10.54 -4.10
N SER A 47 18.01 -9.68 -3.14
CA SER A 47 18.75 -8.46 -2.81
C SER A 47 20.26 -8.68 -2.78
N LYS A 48 20.99 -7.71 -3.33
CA LYS A 48 22.46 -7.64 -3.32
C LYS A 48 23.00 -6.73 -2.22
N VAL A 49 22.11 -6.06 -1.49
CA VAL A 49 22.46 -4.95 -0.58
C VAL A 49 21.95 -5.21 0.84
N ASN A 50 20.65 -5.49 0.96
CA ASN A 50 19.95 -5.51 2.24
C ASN A 50 19.39 -6.90 2.60
N GLN A 51 19.11 -7.09 3.89
CA GLN A 51 18.39 -8.23 4.45
C GLN A 51 17.08 -7.76 5.06
N THR A 52 15.95 -8.36 4.66
CA THR A 52 14.60 -7.91 5.02
C THR A 52 13.77 -9.05 5.65
N PRO A 53 14.19 -9.60 6.82
CA PRO A 53 13.63 -10.84 7.34
C PRO A 53 12.11 -10.80 7.57
N HIS A 54 11.54 -9.63 7.90
CA HIS A 54 10.10 -9.49 8.07
C HIS A 54 9.32 -9.50 6.74
N LEU A 55 9.89 -8.94 5.67
CA LEU A 55 9.29 -9.03 4.32
C LEU A 55 9.46 -10.44 3.76
N ASP A 56 10.61 -11.07 4.00
CA ASP A 56 10.89 -12.45 3.61
C ASP A 56 9.92 -13.43 4.27
N ARG A 57 9.56 -13.17 5.53
CA ARG A 57 8.54 -13.93 6.23
C ARG A 57 7.17 -13.82 5.54
N LEU A 58 6.76 -12.62 5.13
CA LEU A 58 5.52 -12.42 4.37
C LEU A 58 5.56 -13.17 3.02
N ALA A 59 6.69 -13.13 2.33
CA ALA A 59 6.87 -13.86 1.07
C ALA A 59 6.81 -15.40 1.27
N LYS A 60 7.36 -15.90 2.38
CA LYS A 60 7.37 -17.34 2.72
C LYS A 60 5.99 -17.85 3.18
N GLU A 61 5.27 -17.04 3.97
CA GLU A 61 3.96 -17.39 4.51
C GLU A 61 2.80 -17.07 3.54
N GLY A 62 3.09 -16.34 2.46
CA GLY A 62 2.10 -15.87 1.49
C GLY A 62 2.51 -16.15 0.04
N THR A 63 2.27 -15.16 -0.83
CA THR A 63 2.59 -15.24 -2.25
C THR A 63 3.48 -14.07 -2.65
N ARG A 64 4.55 -14.39 -3.39
CA ARG A 64 5.49 -13.41 -3.96
C ARG A 64 5.28 -13.31 -5.47
N PHE A 65 4.97 -12.12 -5.97
CA PHE A 65 4.80 -11.86 -7.40
C PHE A 65 6.14 -11.42 -8.00
N THR A 66 6.65 -12.18 -8.97
CA THR A 66 7.92 -11.85 -9.66
C THR A 66 7.72 -11.05 -10.94
N ASN A 67 6.46 -10.80 -11.33
CA ASN A 67 6.08 -10.02 -12.51
C ASN A 67 4.91 -9.11 -12.12
N SER A 68 5.21 -8.00 -11.44
CA SER A 68 4.23 -7.01 -11.00
C SER A 68 4.75 -5.62 -11.33
N PHE A 69 4.06 -4.91 -12.20
CA PHE A 69 4.52 -3.64 -12.75
C PHE A 69 3.54 -2.52 -12.44
N VAL A 70 4.05 -1.36 -12.05
CA VAL A 70 3.26 -0.14 -12.00
C VAL A 70 2.96 0.32 -13.43
N THR A 71 1.77 0.88 -13.64
CA THR A 71 1.36 1.39 -14.96
C THR A 71 1.95 2.76 -15.29
N ASN A 72 2.45 3.48 -14.28
CA ASN A 72 3.14 4.76 -14.41
C ASN A 72 4.11 4.92 -13.23
N SER A 73 5.41 5.00 -13.52
CA SER A 73 6.51 4.96 -12.53
C SER A 73 6.81 6.32 -11.91
N ILE A 74 5.75 7.02 -11.48
CA ILE A 74 5.81 8.29 -10.74
C ILE A 74 4.86 8.18 -9.54
N CYS A 75 5.26 8.67 -8.36
CA CYS A 75 4.52 8.47 -7.11
C CYS A 75 3.03 8.86 -7.17
N THR A 76 2.68 10.07 -7.65
CA THR A 76 1.29 10.55 -7.73
C THR A 76 0.44 9.70 -8.70
N PRO A 77 0.84 9.49 -9.97
CA PRO A 77 0.14 8.57 -10.88
C PRO A 77 0.02 7.13 -10.36
N SER A 78 1.08 6.56 -9.80
CA SER A 78 1.04 5.17 -9.28
C SER A 78 0.05 5.02 -8.13
N ARG A 79 -0.11 6.03 -7.28
CA ARG A 79 -1.10 6.03 -6.19
C ARG A 79 -2.52 6.17 -6.73
N ALA A 80 -2.72 7.00 -7.76
CA ALA A 80 -4.02 7.14 -8.41
C ALA A 80 -4.45 5.84 -9.11
N THR A 81 -3.53 5.16 -9.81
CA THR A 81 -3.82 3.88 -10.48
C THR A 81 -4.13 2.78 -9.48
N LEU A 82 -3.41 2.74 -8.34
CA LEU A 82 -3.69 1.84 -7.23
C LEU A 82 -5.12 2.02 -6.68
N LEU A 83 -5.54 3.26 -6.41
CA LEU A 83 -6.86 3.53 -5.83
C LEU A 83 -8.00 3.24 -6.79
N THR A 84 -7.81 3.53 -8.07
CA THR A 84 -8.87 3.48 -9.08
C THR A 84 -8.93 2.17 -9.86
N GLY A 85 -7.85 1.38 -9.87
CA GLY A 85 -7.71 0.23 -10.76
C GLY A 85 -7.63 0.61 -12.24
N GLN A 86 -7.40 1.89 -12.55
CA GLN A 86 -7.42 2.45 -13.90
C GLN A 86 -6.04 2.98 -14.31
N TYR A 87 -5.71 2.85 -15.60
CA TYR A 87 -4.55 3.53 -16.18
C TYR A 87 -4.65 5.07 -16.06
N SER A 88 -3.51 5.75 -16.03
CA SER A 88 -3.43 7.21 -15.88
C SER A 88 -4.29 8.01 -16.88
N HIS A 89 -4.39 7.55 -18.14
CA HIS A 89 -5.20 8.22 -19.15
C HIS A 89 -6.71 8.13 -18.89
N LEU A 90 -7.16 7.15 -18.09
CA LEU A 90 -8.57 7.00 -17.67
C LEU A 90 -8.85 7.72 -16.36
N ASN A 91 -7.91 7.65 -15.40
CA ASN A 91 -8.07 8.27 -14.08
C ASN A 91 -7.74 9.77 -14.04
N GLY A 92 -7.12 10.31 -15.10
CA GLY A 92 -6.82 11.74 -15.23
C GLY A 92 -5.54 12.21 -14.53
N VAL A 93 -4.70 11.29 -14.07
CA VAL A 93 -3.43 11.60 -13.35
C VAL A 93 -2.22 11.04 -14.13
N PRO A 94 -1.80 11.72 -15.22
CA PRO A 94 -0.61 11.33 -15.98
C PRO A 94 0.71 11.75 -15.31
N VAL A 95 0.72 12.85 -14.56
CA VAL A 95 1.87 13.38 -13.82
C VAL A 95 1.42 13.87 -12.43
N PHE A 96 2.08 14.87 -11.83
CA PHE A 96 1.78 15.43 -10.50
C PHE A 96 0.48 16.25 -10.43
N ASN A 97 -0.56 15.83 -11.15
CA ASN A 97 -1.88 16.45 -11.13
C ASN A 97 -2.58 16.21 -9.79
N ARG A 98 -3.43 17.16 -9.39
CA ARG A 98 -4.39 16.94 -8.29
C ARG A 98 -5.39 15.85 -8.71
N PHE A 99 -5.53 14.82 -7.88
CA PHE A 99 -6.51 13.75 -8.09
C PHE A 99 -7.94 14.24 -7.81
N ASP A 100 -8.87 13.88 -8.68
CA ASP A 100 -10.29 14.08 -8.44
C ASP A 100 -10.82 13.01 -7.47
N SER A 101 -11.02 13.40 -6.21
CA SER A 101 -11.50 12.50 -5.17
C SER A 101 -12.98 12.14 -5.26
N SER A 102 -13.73 12.73 -6.22
CA SER A 102 -15.10 12.29 -6.51
C SER A 102 -15.13 10.95 -7.26
N ARG A 103 -14.03 10.58 -7.94
CA ARG A 103 -13.88 9.34 -8.68
C ARG A 103 -14.07 8.10 -7.82
N ASP A 104 -14.45 7.02 -8.47
CA ASP A 104 -14.62 5.73 -7.83
C ASP A 104 -13.26 5.14 -7.40
N THR A 105 -13.21 4.57 -6.19
CA THR A 105 -11.97 4.04 -5.59
C THR A 105 -12.22 2.79 -4.77
N VAL A 106 -11.20 1.93 -4.65
CA VAL A 106 -11.23 0.74 -3.79
C VAL A 106 -11.65 1.05 -2.36
N ALA A 107 -11.26 2.23 -1.84
CA ALA A 107 -11.62 2.68 -0.50
C ALA A 107 -13.13 2.91 -0.36
N LYS A 108 -13.76 3.61 -1.34
CA LYS A 108 -15.21 3.82 -1.37
C LYS A 108 -15.99 2.51 -1.47
N HIS A 109 -15.52 1.57 -2.29
CA HIS A 109 -16.12 0.24 -2.41
C HIS A 109 -16.07 -0.53 -1.10
N LEU A 110 -14.92 -0.56 -0.42
CA LEU A 110 -14.76 -1.26 0.85
C LEU A 110 -15.59 -0.59 1.96
N GLN A 111 -15.61 0.74 2.00
CA GLN A 111 -16.45 1.49 2.95
C GLN A 111 -17.94 1.17 2.76
N ALA A 112 -18.43 1.23 1.51
CA ALA A 112 -19.81 0.85 1.19
C ALA A 112 -20.11 -0.63 1.49
N GLY A 113 -19.10 -1.50 1.38
CA GLY A 113 -19.15 -2.92 1.74
C GLY A 113 -19.10 -3.22 3.23
N GLY A 114 -19.11 -2.19 4.10
CA GLY A 114 -19.17 -2.33 5.56
C GLY A 114 -17.83 -2.33 6.30
N TYR A 115 -16.72 -2.08 5.60
CA TYR A 115 -15.40 -2.00 6.23
C TYR A 115 -15.22 -0.67 6.95
N HIS A 116 -14.53 -0.71 8.09
CA HIS A 116 -13.90 0.49 8.65
C HIS A 116 -12.62 0.81 7.89
N THR A 117 -12.59 1.96 7.25
CA THR A 117 -11.58 2.31 6.24
C THR A 117 -10.62 3.38 6.76
N GLY A 118 -9.32 3.19 6.53
CA GLY A 118 -8.32 4.19 6.92
C GLY A 118 -7.12 4.29 5.97
N ILE A 119 -6.53 5.49 5.95
CA ILE A 119 -5.27 5.78 5.24
C ILE A 119 -4.35 6.58 6.17
N ILE A 120 -3.14 6.06 6.38
CA ILE A 120 -2.14 6.66 7.25
C ILE A 120 -0.81 6.77 6.52
N GLY A 121 -0.20 7.95 6.56
CA GLY A 121 1.11 8.22 5.95
C GLY A 121 1.04 8.91 4.59
N LYS A 122 1.83 8.49 3.61
CA LYS A 122 2.00 9.24 2.35
C LYS A 122 0.77 9.12 1.43
N TRP A 123 0.12 10.26 1.18
CA TRP A 123 -1.04 10.35 0.28
C TRP A 123 -0.66 10.86 -1.11
N HIS A 124 -0.06 12.06 -1.17
CA HIS A 124 0.56 12.63 -2.37
C HIS A 124 -0.32 12.73 -3.64
N LEU A 125 -1.65 12.86 -3.45
CA LEU A 125 -2.63 13.04 -4.53
C LEU A 125 -3.21 14.47 -4.59
N GLY A 126 -2.73 15.37 -3.72
CA GLY A 126 -3.07 16.79 -3.69
C GLY A 126 -4.46 17.12 -3.14
N SER A 127 -5.43 16.23 -3.28
CA SER A 127 -6.76 16.30 -2.68
C SER A 127 -6.80 15.75 -1.26
N ASP A 128 -7.88 16.01 -0.52
CA ASP A 128 -8.14 15.31 0.73
C ASP A 128 -8.60 13.87 0.43
N PRO A 129 -8.24 12.88 1.26
CA PRO A 129 -8.73 11.51 1.10
C PRO A 129 -10.25 11.41 1.23
N VAL A 130 -10.88 10.64 0.33
CA VAL A 130 -12.32 10.34 0.34
C VAL A 130 -12.53 8.83 0.25
N GLY A 131 -13.55 8.30 0.93
CA GLY A 131 -13.78 6.86 1.05
C GLY A 131 -13.05 6.22 2.23
N PHE A 132 -12.59 7.04 3.19
CA PHE A 132 -11.93 6.62 4.41
C PHE A 132 -12.66 7.21 5.62
N ASP A 133 -13.02 6.37 6.59
CA ASP A 133 -13.60 6.81 7.86
C ASP A 133 -12.59 7.59 8.71
N ARG A 134 -11.30 7.25 8.58
CA ARG A 134 -10.20 7.94 9.25
C ARG A 134 -9.01 8.12 8.34
N TRP A 135 -8.50 9.34 8.22
CA TRP A 135 -7.27 9.59 7.51
C TRP A 135 -6.31 10.50 8.29
N CYS A 136 -5.03 10.22 8.16
CA CYS A 136 -3.94 10.95 8.78
C CYS A 136 -2.75 10.92 7.82
N VAL A 137 -2.55 11.98 7.03
CA VAL A 137 -1.67 11.91 5.85
C VAL A 137 -0.57 12.96 5.86
N LEU A 138 0.58 12.62 5.30
CA LEU A 138 1.72 13.54 5.20
C LEU A 138 1.43 14.66 4.18
N PRO A 139 1.72 15.94 4.50
CA PRO A 139 1.67 17.02 3.52
C PRO A 139 2.81 16.86 2.51
N GLY A 140 2.48 16.94 1.21
CA GLY A 140 3.46 16.79 0.13
C GLY A 140 4.25 15.47 0.23
N GLN A 141 5.58 15.59 0.35
CA GLN A 141 6.50 14.46 0.46
C GLN A 141 6.68 13.94 1.90
N GLY A 142 6.21 14.69 2.90
CA GLY A 142 6.49 14.45 4.33
C GLY A 142 7.96 14.72 4.72
N SER A 143 8.18 14.82 6.04
CA SER A 143 9.52 14.94 6.64
C SER A 143 9.93 13.62 7.30
N TYR A 144 11.24 13.31 7.30
CA TYR A 144 11.75 12.12 8.00
C TYR A 144 11.71 12.27 9.52
N TRP A 145 12.01 13.45 10.04
CA TRP A 145 11.98 13.74 11.47
C TRP A 145 10.86 14.69 11.81
N ASN A 146 10.21 14.43 12.94
CA ASN A 146 9.10 15.20 13.49
C ASN A 146 8.02 15.47 12.42
N PRO A 147 7.46 14.42 11.79
CA PRO A 147 6.52 14.57 10.70
C PRO A 147 5.25 15.31 11.15
N THR A 148 4.82 16.25 10.31
CA THR A 148 3.48 16.83 10.38
C THR A 148 2.52 15.94 9.60
N PHE A 149 1.31 15.73 10.13
CA PHE A 149 0.21 15.05 9.45
C PHE A 149 -0.98 15.98 9.32
N LEU A 150 -1.68 15.87 8.19
CA LEU A 150 -2.98 16.46 7.94
C LEU A 150 -4.07 15.49 8.39
N VAL A 151 -5.13 16.04 8.98
CA VAL A 151 -6.37 15.38 9.37
C VAL A 151 -7.56 16.27 8.97
N PRO A 152 -8.82 15.79 9.00
CA PRO A 152 -9.98 16.58 8.57
C PRO A 152 -10.05 17.98 9.18
N ASP A 153 -9.76 18.10 10.47
CA ASP A 153 -9.92 19.34 11.24
C ASP A 153 -8.60 20.11 11.45
N GLY A 154 -7.54 19.77 10.71
CA GLY A 154 -6.28 20.52 10.75
C GLY A 154 -5.03 19.67 10.56
N LYS A 155 -4.02 19.94 11.40
CA LYS A 155 -2.74 19.25 11.34
C LYS A 155 -2.09 19.17 12.71
N PHE A 156 -1.26 18.15 12.91
CA PHE A 156 -0.45 18.01 14.11
C PHE A 156 0.92 17.47 13.76
N THR A 157 1.88 17.63 14.67
CA THR A 157 3.25 17.13 14.53
C THR A 157 3.55 16.16 15.66
N ILE A 158 4.18 15.03 15.36
CA ILE A 158 4.61 14.05 16.35
C ILE A 158 6.13 13.97 16.30
N GLU A 159 6.77 13.98 17.46
CA GLU A 159 8.21 13.79 17.58
C GLU A 159 8.61 12.36 17.20
N GLY A 160 9.73 12.23 16.47
CA GLY A 160 10.31 10.94 16.10
C GLY A 160 10.49 10.74 14.60
N HIS A 161 10.93 9.55 14.23
CA HIS A 161 11.19 9.20 12.83
C HIS A 161 9.89 8.78 12.13
N CYS A 162 9.68 9.27 10.90
CA CYS A 162 8.42 9.14 10.16
C CYS A 162 7.98 7.69 9.95
N THR A 163 8.91 6.77 9.73
CA THR A 163 8.58 5.35 9.57
C THR A 163 7.96 4.76 10.83
N ASP A 164 8.44 5.16 12.00
CA ASP A 164 7.93 4.71 13.30
C ASP A 164 6.61 5.36 13.62
N VAL A 165 6.56 6.69 13.54
CA VAL A 165 5.35 7.47 13.80
C VAL A 165 4.19 7.00 12.92
N THR A 166 4.44 6.76 11.63
CA THR A 166 3.42 6.24 10.70
C THR A 166 2.95 4.84 11.13
N THR A 167 3.86 3.97 11.56
CA THR A 167 3.54 2.62 12.03
C THR A 167 2.74 2.65 13.33
N ASP A 168 3.11 3.49 14.29
CA ASP A 168 2.43 3.65 15.57
C ASP A 168 1.02 4.19 15.39
N LEU A 169 0.83 5.16 14.49
CA LEU A 169 -0.51 5.63 14.08
C LEU A 169 -1.33 4.50 13.42
N GLY A 170 -0.68 3.66 12.61
CA GLY A 170 -1.29 2.45 12.05
C GLY A 170 -1.76 1.46 13.13
N ILE A 171 -0.92 1.20 14.13
CA ILE A 171 -1.25 0.34 15.27
C ILE A 171 -2.38 0.95 16.11
N GLU A 172 -2.36 2.27 16.31
CA GLU A 172 -3.42 2.98 17.02
C GLU A 172 -4.76 2.85 16.27
N PHE A 173 -4.80 3.00 14.95
CA PHE A 173 -6.01 2.73 14.15
C PHE A 173 -6.54 1.32 14.41
N LEU A 174 -5.65 0.32 14.48
CA LEU A 174 -6.06 -1.05 14.76
C LEU A 174 -6.63 -1.23 16.17
N LYS A 175 -6.16 -0.46 17.15
CA LYS A 175 -6.61 -0.51 18.55
C LYS A 175 -7.92 0.24 18.78
N THR A 176 -8.17 1.32 18.04
CA THR A 176 -9.30 2.23 18.29
C THR A 176 -10.47 2.04 17.33
N ARG A 177 -10.31 1.23 16.27
CA ARG A 177 -11.40 0.97 15.34
C ARG A 177 -12.59 0.22 15.99
N PRO A 178 -13.78 0.28 15.39
CA PRO A 178 -14.87 -0.64 15.74
C PRO A 178 -14.46 -2.10 15.50
N HIS A 179 -14.65 -2.97 16.50
CA HIS A 179 -14.30 -4.39 16.44
C HIS A 179 -15.41 -5.28 15.85
N ASP A 180 -16.61 -4.73 15.69
CA ASP A 180 -17.77 -5.34 15.07
C ASP A 180 -17.78 -5.22 13.52
N LYS A 181 -16.75 -4.60 12.94
CA LYS A 181 -16.56 -4.43 11.50
C LYS A 181 -15.19 -4.97 11.05
N PRO A 182 -15.07 -5.52 9.82
CA PRO A 182 -13.77 -5.70 9.21
C PRO A 182 -13.12 -4.33 8.92
N PHE A 183 -11.82 -4.30 8.70
CA PHE A 183 -11.13 -3.05 8.37
C PHE A 183 -10.30 -3.14 7.09
N PHE A 184 -10.13 -1.97 6.45
CA PHE A 184 -9.20 -1.75 5.36
C PHE A 184 -8.28 -0.58 5.72
N LEU A 185 -7.02 -0.88 6.01
CA LEU A 185 -6.01 0.13 6.35
C LEU A 185 -4.97 0.20 5.24
N MET A 186 -4.84 1.36 4.62
CA MET A 186 -3.70 1.70 3.77
C MET A 186 -2.62 2.35 4.64
N LEU A 187 -1.49 1.67 4.81
CA LEU A 187 -0.35 2.13 5.60
C LEU A 187 0.80 2.48 4.66
N HIS A 188 0.94 3.77 4.36
CA HIS A 188 1.82 4.27 3.32
C HIS A 188 3.06 4.94 3.91
N GLN A 189 4.21 4.30 3.77
CA GLN A 189 5.47 4.83 4.27
C GLN A 189 6.03 5.93 3.35
N LYS A 190 6.71 6.92 3.95
CA LYS A 190 7.58 7.85 3.22
C LYS A 190 8.85 7.15 2.74
N ALA A 191 9.44 6.31 3.58
CA ALA A 191 10.69 5.64 3.28
C ALA A 191 10.54 4.59 2.16
N PRO A 192 11.60 4.34 1.37
CA PRO A 192 12.90 5.01 1.38
C PRO A 192 13.02 6.25 0.46
N HIS A 193 11.94 6.97 0.12
CA HIS A 193 12.04 8.13 -0.77
C HIS A 193 13.08 9.18 -0.30
N ARG A 194 13.72 9.88 -1.24
CA ARG A 194 14.72 10.93 -0.98
C ARG A 194 14.29 11.91 0.15
N ASN A 195 15.17 12.35 1.05
CA ASN A 195 16.65 12.31 1.03
C ASN A 195 17.32 11.14 1.78
N TRP A 196 16.62 10.03 2.01
CA TRP A 196 17.20 8.82 2.63
C TRP A 196 17.82 9.05 4.01
N ASP A 197 17.14 9.81 4.87
CA ASP A 197 17.60 10.08 6.24
C ASP A 197 17.15 8.93 7.16
N PRO A 198 18.06 8.03 7.59
CA PRO A 198 17.70 6.86 8.36
C PRO A 198 17.45 7.21 9.84
N ASP A 199 16.70 6.35 10.53
CA ASP A 199 16.62 6.41 11.99
C ASP A 199 17.97 6.11 12.65
N GLU A 200 18.13 6.49 13.93
CA GLU A 200 19.39 6.36 14.66
C GLU A 200 19.89 4.91 14.77
N ARG A 201 18.96 3.94 14.84
CA ARG A 201 19.30 2.52 14.95
C ARG A 201 19.82 1.92 13.63
N ASN A 202 19.48 2.51 12.47
CA ASN A 202 19.95 2.05 11.16
C ASN A 202 21.03 2.95 10.53
N LYS A 203 21.29 4.14 11.10
CA LYS A 203 22.20 5.16 10.52
C LYS A 203 23.62 4.67 10.23
N ALA A 204 24.14 3.75 11.05
CA ALA A 204 25.49 3.20 10.87
C ALA A 204 25.51 1.80 10.24
N LEU A 205 24.36 1.25 9.84
CA LEU A 205 24.21 -0.16 9.43
C LEU A 205 25.18 -0.57 8.30
N PHE A 206 25.42 0.34 7.36
CA PHE A 206 26.27 0.13 6.19
C PHE A 206 27.56 0.95 6.19
N LYS A 207 27.91 1.60 7.31
CA LYS A 207 29.04 2.54 7.37
C LYS A 207 30.37 1.93 6.89
N ASP A 208 30.64 0.70 7.30
CA ASP A 208 31.89 -0.01 7.01
C ASP A 208 31.71 -1.08 5.91
N GLN A 209 30.61 -1.00 5.15
CA GLN A 209 30.31 -1.93 4.06
C GLN A 209 30.53 -1.26 2.70
N VAL A 210 31.14 -2.00 1.77
CA VAL A 210 31.21 -1.59 0.38
C VAL A 210 29.98 -2.15 -0.33
N ILE A 211 29.09 -1.26 -0.78
CA ILE A 211 27.93 -1.65 -1.57
C ILE A 211 28.40 -1.98 -3.00
N PRO A 212 28.08 -3.17 -3.54
CA PRO A 212 28.53 -3.55 -4.87
C PRO A 212 27.90 -2.63 -5.93
N GLU A 213 28.74 -2.07 -6.79
CA GLU A 213 28.29 -1.31 -7.95
C GLU A 213 27.65 -2.25 -9.00
N PRO A 214 26.56 -1.86 -9.66
CA PRO A 214 26.05 -2.62 -10.80
C PRO A 214 27.05 -2.52 -11.97
N GLU A 215 27.18 -3.61 -12.73
CA GLU A 215 28.10 -3.69 -13.90
C GLU A 215 27.88 -2.56 -14.92
N THR A 216 26.66 -2.03 -14.98
CA THR A 216 26.26 -0.96 -15.91
C THR A 216 26.31 0.44 -15.30
N LEU A 217 26.87 0.64 -14.10
CA LEU A 217 26.91 1.97 -13.47
C LEU A 217 27.65 3.00 -14.34
N TRP A 218 28.70 2.54 -15.02
CA TRP A 218 29.59 3.34 -15.88
C TRP A 218 29.49 2.93 -17.36
N ASP A 219 28.35 2.38 -17.80
CA ASP A 219 28.12 1.99 -19.21
C ASP A 219 28.33 3.20 -20.14
N ASP A 220 29.08 2.99 -21.23
CA ASP A 220 29.37 4.03 -22.24
C ASP A 220 28.32 4.09 -23.36
N TYR A 221 27.30 3.23 -23.27
CA TYR A 221 26.16 3.10 -24.17
C TYR A 221 26.51 2.75 -25.63
N LYS A 222 27.77 2.42 -25.96
CA LYS A 222 28.16 2.10 -27.35
C LYS A 222 27.41 0.91 -27.94
N THR A 223 26.96 -0.01 -27.08
CA THR A 223 26.21 -1.21 -27.47
C THR A 223 24.69 -1.07 -27.28
N ARG A 224 24.19 0.14 -27.02
CA ARG A 224 22.78 0.40 -26.68
C ARG A 224 22.06 1.17 -27.80
N PRO A 225 20.72 1.07 -27.91
CA PRO A 225 19.94 1.84 -28.88
C PRO A 225 20.15 3.35 -28.76
N ALA A 226 19.94 4.07 -29.86
CA ALA A 226 20.28 5.50 -30.02
C ALA A 226 19.66 6.47 -28.98
N ALA A 227 18.57 6.09 -28.30
CA ALA A 227 17.94 6.93 -27.28
C ALA A 227 18.71 6.97 -25.95
N LEU A 228 19.53 5.96 -25.63
CA LEU A 228 20.27 5.91 -24.36
C LEU A 228 21.50 6.83 -24.31
N PRO A 229 22.27 7.02 -25.41
CA PRO A 229 23.31 8.05 -25.48
C PRO A 229 22.81 9.48 -25.23
N GLU A 230 21.54 9.78 -25.50
CA GLU A 230 20.91 11.09 -25.26
C GLU A 230 20.33 11.24 -23.84
N ASN A 231 20.54 10.25 -22.96
CA ASN A 231 20.02 10.29 -21.60
C ASN A 231 20.58 11.48 -20.80
N GLU A 232 19.68 12.32 -20.29
CA GLU A 232 20.01 13.52 -19.51
C GLU A 232 20.24 13.24 -18.01
N GLN A 233 19.88 12.05 -17.49
CA GLN A 233 19.99 11.73 -16.07
C GLN A 233 20.57 10.34 -15.77
N THR A 234 21.56 10.29 -14.89
CA THR A 234 22.25 9.05 -14.46
C THR A 234 22.35 8.98 -12.94
N VAL A 235 22.40 7.76 -12.40
CA VAL A 235 22.67 7.55 -10.97
C VAL A 235 24.04 8.13 -10.59
N ALA A 236 25.06 7.85 -11.40
CA ALA A 236 26.44 8.23 -11.11
C ALA A 236 26.69 9.75 -11.07
N ARG A 237 25.95 10.55 -11.85
CA ARG A 237 26.18 12.00 -11.97
C ARG A 237 25.11 12.83 -11.24
N ASP A 238 23.85 12.44 -11.35
CA ASP A 238 22.71 13.32 -11.04
C ASP A 238 22.03 12.96 -9.70
N LEU A 239 22.20 11.73 -9.22
CA LEU A 239 21.66 11.30 -7.93
C LEU A 239 22.65 11.50 -6.74
N THR A 240 23.72 12.28 -6.94
CA THR A 240 24.86 12.42 -6.01
C THR A 240 24.70 13.46 -4.90
N ARG A 241 23.61 14.25 -4.90
CA ARG A 241 23.42 15.34 -3.93
C ARG A 241 22.08 15.21 -3.20
N SER A 242 22.17 15.03 -1.89
CA SER A 242 21.08 15.16 -0.90
C SER A 242 21.00 16.57 -0.35
#